data_AF-A0A238D8P6-F1
#
_entry.id   AF-A0A238D8P6-F1
#
_cell.length_a   1.000
_cell.length_b   1.000
_cell.length_c   1.000
_cell.angle_alpha   90.00
_cell.angle_beta   90.00
_cell.angle_gamma   90.00
#
_symmetry.space_group_name_H-M   'P 1'
#
loop_
_entity.id
_entity.type
_entity.pdbx_description
1 polymer ?
#
loop_
_entity_poly.entity_id
_entity_poly.type
_entity_poly.pdbx_seq_one_letter_code
_entity_poly.pdbx_strand_id
1 'polypeptide(L)'
;MNEHPVINSSPPEHLHSLASLAYLLERLERSPLQVSADQYRLVALRLRDELAGARLDARLDALLRAYPAASEMYENLQYEQAGLCRCALDASARTEILAKRILRDVAGSADA
;
A
#
# COMPACT_ATOMS: atom_id res chain seq x y z
N MET A 1 -13.81 20.98 29.66
CA MET A 1 -13.74 20.74 28.20
C MET A 1 -12.69 19.67 28.02
N ASN A 2 -13.10 18.50 27.57
CA ASN A 2 -12.38 17.24 27.77
C ASN A 2 -11.07 17.23 26.95
N GLU A 3 -9.95 17.14 27.66
CA GLU A 3 -8.65 16.85 27.06
C GLU A 3 -8.66 15.39 26.64
N HIS A 4 -8.83 15.14 25.34
CA HIS A 4 -8.58 13.83 24.77
C HIS A 4 -7.09 13.53 24.94
N PRO A 5 -6.72 12.46 25.67
CA PRO A 5 -5.31 12.13 25.82
C PRO A 5 -4.79 11.74 24.43
N VAL A 6 -3.87 12.54 23.91
CA VAL A 6 -3.01 12.13 22.79
C VAL A 6 -2.18 10.99 23.35
N ILE A 7 -2.64 9.76 23.16
CA ILE A 7 -1.87 8.56 23.48
C ILE A 7 -0.71 8.56 22.50
N ASN A 8 0.37 9.21 22.92
CA ASN A 8 1.63 9.20 22.21
C ASN A 8 2.24 7.82 22.47
N SER A 9 1.74 6.84 21.72
CA SER A 9 2.13 5.44 21.82
C SER A 9 3.62 5.33 21.53
N SER A 10 4.33 4.49 22.30
CA SER A 10 5.77 4.32 22.11
C SER A 10 6.06 3.76 20.70
N PRO A 11 7.17 4.13 20.03
CA PRO A 11 7.47 3.67 18.66
C PRO A 11 7.29 2.16 18.38
N PRO A 12 7.64 1.23 19.28
CA PRO A 12 7.39 -0.21 19.07
C PRO A 12 5.91 -0.62 19.21
N GLU A 13 5.12 0.06 20.05
CA GLU A 13 3.70 -0.25 20.25
C GLU A 13 2.88 0.11 19.00
N HIS A 14 3.21 1.25 18.38
CA HIS A 14 2.60 1.69 17.12
C HIS A 14 2.81 0.66 16.01
N LEU A 15 4.05 0.19 15.86
CA LEU A 15 4.40 -0.79 14.83
C LEU A 15 3.73 -2.14 15.07
N HIS A 16 3.57 -2.56 16.33
CA HIS A 16 2.86 -3.79 16.68
C HIS A 16 1.36 -3.72 16.36
N SER A 17 0.72 -2.60 16.71
CA SER A 17 -0.68 -2.32 16.36
C SER A 17 -0.88 -2.35 14.84
N LEU A 18 0.02 -1.66 14.12
CA LEU A 18 0.00 -1.61 12.66
C LEU A 18 0.17 -3.00 12.03
N ALA A 19 1.11 -3.81 12.53
CA ALA A 19 1.33 -5.17 12.05
C ALA A 19 0.10 -6.07 12.29
N SER A 20 -0.54 -5.91 13.45
CA SER A 20 -1.76 -6.66 13.80
C SER A 20 -2.92 -6.31 12.86
N LEU A 21 -3.13 -5.01 12.59
CA LEU A 21 -4.16 -4.54 11.67
C LEU A 21 -3.90 -4.96 10.22
N ALA A 22 -2.64 -4.90 9.77
CA ALA A 22 -2.25 -5.36 8.44
C ALA A 22 -2.51 -6.86 8.25
N TYR A 23 -2.14 -7.67 9.25
CA TYR A 23 -2.44 -9.10 9.25
C TYR A 23 -3.94 -9.39 9.24
N LEU A 24 -4.73 -8.66 10.03
CA LEU A 24 -6.18 -8.81 10.06
C LEU A 24 -6.79 -8.47 8.70
N LEU A 25 -6.41 -7.35 8.09
CA LEU A 25 -6.93 -6.98 6.77
C LEU A 25 -6.58 -8.03 5.72
N GLU A 26 -5.32 -8.48 5.67
CA GLU A 26 -4.88 -9.51 4.72
C GLU A 26 -5.69 -10.82 4.86
N ARG A 27 -6.04 -11.19 6.10
CA ARG A 27 -6.91 -12.34 6.36
C ARG A 27 -8.34 -12.13 5.88
N LEU A 28 -8.88 -10.93 6.02
CA LEU A 28 -10.22 -10.61 5.53
C LEU A 28 -10.26 -10.64 3.99
N GLU A 29 -9.26 -10.08 3.33
CA GLU A 29 -9.11 -10.09 1.86
C GLU A 29 -9.01 -11.51 1.29
N ARG A 30 -8.29 -12.39 1.98
CA ARG A 30 -8.10 -13.79 1.55
C ARG A 30 -9.19 -14.74 2.01
N SER A 31 -10.18 -14.25 2.77
CA SER A 31 -11.23 -15.11 3.32
C SER A 31 -12.17 -15.59 2.20
N PRO A 32 -12.34 -16.91 2.00
CA PRO A 32 -13.30 -17.43 1.04
C PRO A 32 -14.76 -17.37 1.55
N LEU A 33 -14.96 -17.01 2.83
CA LEU A 33 -16.28 -16.89 3.46
C LEU A 33 -16.76 -15.43 3.44
N GLN A 34 -18.08 -15.23 3.47
CA GLN A 34 -18.68 -13.89 3.58
C GLN A 34 -18.19 -13.20 4.85
N VAL A 35 -17.36 -12.17 4.68
CA VAL A 35 -16.90 -11.29 5.76
C VAL A 35 -17.97 -10.23 6.01
N SER A 36 -18.21 -9.90 7.29
CA SER A 36 -19.07 -8.77 7.64
C SER A 36 -18.47 -7.47 7.10
N ALA A 37 -19.25 -6.75 6.29
CA ALA A 37 -18.84 -5.46 5.72
C ALA A 37 -18.45 -4.45 6.82
N ASP A 38 -19.14 -4.49 7.97
CA ASP A 38 -18.83 -3.61 9.10
C ASP A 38 -17.48 -3.94 9.73
N GLN A 39 -17.16 -5.23 9.85
CA GLN A 39 -15.87 -5.68 10.37
C GLN A 39 -14.73 -5.27 9.44
N TYR A 40 -14.89 -5.50 8.15
CA TYR A 40 -13.92 -5.09 7.13
C TYR A 40 -13.68 -3.57 7.20
N ARG A 41 -14.77 -2.79 7.19
CA ARG A 41 -14.71 -1.34 7.24
C ARG A 41 -14.01 -0.84 8.50
N LEU A 42 -14.28 -1.45 9.65
CA LEU A 42 -13.62 -1.08 10.91
C LEU A 42 -12.10 -1.30 10.84
N VAL A 43 -11.66 -2.47 10.35
CA VAL A 43 -10.24 -2.80 10.23
C VAL A 43 -9.55 -1.86 9.24
N ALA A 44 -10.15 -1.64 8.06
CA ALA A 44 -9.62 -0.76 7.04
C ALA A 44 -9.49 0.69 7.55
N LEU A 45 -10.54 1.24 8.20
CA LEU A 45 -10.49 2.59 8.76
C LEU A 45 -9.39 2.73 9.82
N ARG A 46 -9.26 1.74 10.72
CA ARG A 46 -8.23 1.80 11.75
C ARG A 46 -6.84 1.70 11.16
N LEU A 47 -6.62 0.77 10.22
CA LEU A 47 -5.33 0.63 9.55
C LEU A 47 -4.94 1.92 8.81
N ARG A 48 -5.90 2.54 8.12
CA ARG A 48 -5.71 3.82 7.43
C ARG A 48 -5.20 4.90 8.39
N ASP A 49 -5.84 5.05 9.55
CA ASP A 49 -5.49 6.10 10.51
C ASP A 49 -4.07 5.87 11.08
N GLU A 50 -3.71 4.62 11.37
CA GLU A 50 -2.36 4.27 11.84
C GLU A 50 -1.28 4.47 10.75
N LEU A 51 -1.62 4.18 9.48
CA LEU A 51 -0.73 4.39 8.31
C LEU A 51 -0.53 5.87 7.99
N ALA A 52 -1.56 6.70 8.16
CA ALA A 52 -1.48 8.14 7.89
C ALA A 52 -0.45 8.86 8.79
N GLY A 53 -0.26 8.37 10.02
CA GLY A 53 0.77 8.87 10.94
C GLY A 53 2.12 8.17 10.85
N ALA A 54 2.25 7.11 10.03
CA ALA A 54 3.45 6.29 9.99
C ALA A 54 4.55 6.92 9.12
N ARG A 55 5.75 7.06 9.69
CA ARG A 55 6.95 7.45 8.91
C ARG A 55 7.47 6.25 8.12
N LEU A 56 7.71 6.44 6.83
CA LEU A 56 8.37 5.43 6.01
C LEU A 56 9.80 5.18 6.50
N ASP A 57 10.04 3.98 6.99
CA ASP A 57 11.35 3.46 7.38
C ASP A 57 11.49 1.99 7.01
N ALA A 58 12.66 1.40 7.27
CA ALA A 58 12.95 0.02 6.89
C ALA A 58 11.97 -1.00 7.52
N ARG A 59 11.40 -0.70 8.70
CA ARG A 59 10.45 -1.59 9.36
C ARG A 59 9.08 -1.48 8.73
N LEU A 60 8.62 -0.26 8.43
CA LEU A 60 7.37 -0.07 7.69
C LEU A 60 7.46 -0.66 6.28
N ASP A 61 8.56 -0.44 5.56
CA ASP A 61 8.76 -1.03 4.22
C ASP A 61 8.70 -2.56 4.26
N ALA A 62 9.36 -3.20 5.23
CA ALA A 62 9.30 -4.65 5.42
C ALA A 62 7.88 -5.14 5.72
N LEU A 63 7.11 -4.43 6.56
CA LEU A 63 5.72 -4.74 6.86
C LEU A 63 4.86 -4.65 5.60
N LEU A 64 4.98 -3.56 4.84
CA LEU A 64 4.17 -3.35 3.65
C LEU A 64 4.53 -4.34 2.51
N ARG A 65 5.76 -4.88 2.48
CA ARG A 65 6.11 -6.00 1.58
C ARG A 65 5.48 -7.33 2.00
N ALA A 66 5.26 -7.53 3.30
CA ALA A 66 4.68 -8.76 3.83
C ALA A 66 3.16 -8.82 3.68
N TYR A 67 2.49 -7.66 3.67
CA TYR A 67 1.02 -7.54 3.64
C TYR A 67 0.55 -6.70 2.45
N PRO A 68 0.30 -7.31 1.27
CA PRO A 68 -0.18 -6.63 0.07
C PRO A 68 -1.39 -5.72 0.29
N ALA A 69 -2.39 -6.13 1.07
CA ALA A 69 -3.58 -5.30 1.31
C ALA A 69 -3.24 -3.99 2.04
N ALA A 70 -2.34 -4.06 3.03
CA ALA A 70 -1.83 -2.88 3.71
C ALA A 70 -0.95 -2.02 2.77
N SER A 71 -0.24 -2.68 1.84
CA SER A 71 0.56 -2.00 0.82
C SER A 71 -0.29 -1.07 -0.03
N GLU A 72 -1.37 -1.62 -0.59
CA GLU A 72 -2.30 -0.88 -1.45
C GLU A 72 -2.98 0.27 -0.69
N MET A 73 -3.39 0.05 0.56
CA MET A 73 -3.96 1.12 1.38
C MET A 73 -2.97 2.26 1.63
N TYR A 74 -1.71 1.93 1.93
CA TYR A 74 -0.67 2.95 2.11
C TYR A 74 -0.41 3.74 0.82
N GLU A 75 -0.39 3.06 -0.33
CA GLU A 75 -0.24 3.72 -1.64
C GLU A 75 -1.40 4.67 -1.94
N ASN A 76 -2.63 4.22 -1.71
CA ASN A 76 -3.83 5.03 -1.91
C ASN A 76 -3.82 6.29 -1.01
N LEU A 77 -3.32 6.17 0.22
CA LEU A 77 -3.17 7.32 1.13
C LEU A 77 -2.16 8.36 0.63
N GLN A 78 -1.07 7.91 0.02
CA GLN A 78 -0.02 8.78 -0.50
C GLN A 78 -0.28 9.23 -1.95
N TYR A 79 -1.41 8.85 -2.54
CA TYR A 79 -1.71 9.06 -3.95
C TYR A 79 -1.59 10.53 -4.38
N GLU A 80 -2.10 11.47 -3.59
CA GLU A 80 -2.02 12.90 -3.90
C GLU A 80 -0.58 13.43 -3.92
N GLN A 81 0.35 12.76 -3.22
CA GLN A 81 1.71 13.23 -2.98
C GLN A 81 2.73 12.49 -3.85
N ALA A 82 2.51 11.20 -4.13
CA ALA A 82 3.46 10.31 -4.82
C ALA A 82 2.83 9.48 -5.96
N GLY A 83 1.52 9.63 -6.23
CA GLY A 83 0.78 8.72 -7.10
C GLY A 83 0.75 7.28 -6.55
N LEU A 84 0.42 6.29 -7.39
CA LEU A 84 0.41 4.86 -7.01
C LEU A 84 1.83 4.23 -6.95
N CYS A 85 2.87 5.03 -6.71
CA CYS A 85 4.25 4.56 -6.85
C CYS A 85 4.78 3.89 -5.58
N ARG A 86 4.47 2.59 -5.41
CA ARG A 86 5.38 1.62 -4.75
C ARG A 86 5.74 0.41 -5.61
N CYS A 87 5.07 0.24 -6.76
CA CYS A 87 5.60 -0.58 -7.84
C CYS A 87 6.93 0.00 -8.33
N ALA A 88 7.88 -0.86 -8.72
CA ALA A 88 9.18 -0.41 -9.21
C ALA A 88 8.98 0.43 -10.47
N LEU A 89 9.02 1.76 -10.32
CA LEU A 89 9.00 2.74 -11.41
C LEU A 89 9.99 2.32 -12.51
N ASP A 90 11.13 1.76 -12.12
CA ASP A 90 12.14 1.20 -13.03
C ASP A 90 11.62 0.05 -13.90
N ALA A 91 10.84 -0.89 -13.34
CA ALA A 91 10.28 -2.00 -14.12
C ALA A 91 9.23 -1.49 -15.12
N SER A 92 8.37 -0.56 -14.70
CA SER A 92 7.37 0.08 -15.56
C SER A 92 8.03 0.91 -16.66
N ALA A 93 9.02 1.74 -16.32
CA ALA A 93 9.77 2.56 -17.28
C ALA A 93 10.56 1.71 -18.29
N ARG A 94 11.21 0.62 -17.84
CA ARG A 94 11.90 -0.32 -18.74
C ARG A 94 10.93 -0.98 -19.72
N THR A 95 9.76 -1.37 -19.24
CA THR A 95 8.72 -1.97 -20.09
C THR A 95 8.23 -0.98 -21.14
N GLU A 96 8.00 0.27 -20.76
CA GLU A 96 7.60 1.33 -21.69
C GLU A 96 8.65 1.60 -22.77
N ILE A 97 9.93 1.70 -22.38
CA ILE A 97 11.04 1.89 -23.32
C ILE A 97 11.12 0.73 -24.31
N LEU A 98 11.02 -0.51 -23.83
CA LEU A 98 11.07 -1.71 -24.68
C LEU A 98 9.87 -1.77 -25.63
N ALA A 99 8.66 -1.50 -25.14
CA ALA A 99 7.46 -1.47 -25.97
C ALA A 99 7.57 -0.43 -27.09
N LYS A 100 8.02 0.79 -26.78
CA LYS A 100 8.24 1.86 -27.76
C LYS A 100 9.26 1.47 -28.83
N ARG A 101 10.31 0.75 -28.44
CA ARG A 101 11.32 0.24 -29.39
C ARG A 101 10.71 -0.76 -30.36
N ILE A 102 10.01 -1.78 -29.86
CA ILE A 102 9.37 -2.82 -30.69
C ILE A 102 8.38 -2.19 -31.68
N LEU A 103 7.54 -1.26 -31.22
CA LEU A 103 6.57 -0.58 -32.08
C LEU A 103 7.25 0.20 -33.21
N ARG A 104 8.38 0.85 -32.94
CA ARG A 104 9.16 1.57 -33.95
C ARG A 104 9.79 0.62 -34.96
N ASP A 105 10.33 -0.51 -34.50
CA ASP A 105 10.93 -1.52 -35.37
C ASP A 105 9.88 -2.13 -36.31
N VAL A 106 8.69 -2.46 -35.79
CA VAL A 106 7.57 -2.96 -36.61
C VAL A 106 7.09 -1.91 -37.61
N ALA A 107 6.91 -0.66 -37.18
CA ALA A 107 6.49 0.43 -38.08
C ALA A 107 7.53 0.67 -39.20
N GLY A 108 8.82 0.68 -38.87
CA GLY A 108 9.89 0.86 -39.86
C GLY A 108 10.05 -0.34 -40.81
N SER A 109 9.65 -1.54 -40.40
CA SER A 109 9.64 -2.74 -41.25
C SER A 109 8.43 -2.84 -42.18
N ALA A 110 7.39 -2.04 -41.96
CA ALA A 110 6.18 -2.02 -42.80
C ALA A 110 6.30 -1.04 -44.00
N ASP A 111 7.26 -0.11 -43.94
CA ASP A 111 7.54 0.90 -44.97
C ASP A 111 8.73 0.55 -45.90
N ALA A 112 9.26 -0.68 -45.81
CA ALA A 112 10.34 -1.23 -46.64
C ALA A 112 9.84 -2.42 -47.49
#